data_AF-A0A9E2L2E3-F1
#
_entry.id   AF-A0A9E2L2E3-F1
#
_cell.length_a   1.000
_cell.length_b   1.000
_cell.length_c   1.000
_cell.angle_alpha   90.00
_cell.angle_beta   90.00
_cell.angle_gamma   90.00
#
_symmetry.space_group_name_H-M   'P 1'
#
loop_
_entity.id
_entity.type
_entity.pdbx_description
1 polymer ?
#
loop_
_entity_poly.entity_id
_entity_poly.type
_entity_poly.pdbx_seq_one_letter_code
_entity_poly.pdbx_strand_id
1 'polypeptide(L)'
;MVKKNYFLKKIWLFVFTSLFLALPTFGQGVFSGYAGAAGSLQNGTGEKKVVANLDAFFAGQFNFGSIFQFRTVASLKTLNLTKQFLFTDIESLVSIDEISLAATFHGGDLTHHIALFGGEYESIGSDVFLQRHFGIAPIASRITGTWKGLMGSVMYPRKNMGLSYTMRFSQPHAVSTYMYLNQAVDLSQLNFDLRYAGLFKYATIDLAAGLNIPFENQESNGDKVILLVRHVDMHASGTMLFKTGRYFSLFLQAGINRLRFNPEEGDKMLKLEDVHFLFEPRFDFGAISMDISLFNMPKTFTEDTFFIDYPFGFNLAIYKENISVGSSVFTAGSHITLSVIDKDLATLKGIKFSDVSLMFSPFFEVGLSRGVLKIAGKIDLLQIVSEHQNICLNIGYTVQL
;
A
#
# COMPACT_ATOMS: atom_id res chain seq x y z
N MET A 1 -18.92 -27.40 3.22
CA MET A 1 -17.88 -28.46 3.24
C MET A 1 -16.53 -27.82 2.88
N VAL A 2 -15.78 -27.35 3.87
CA VAL A 2 -14.55 -26.52 3.74
C VAL A 2 -13.32 -27.40 3.94
N LYS A 3 -12.84 -28.11 2.91
CA LYS A 3 -11.63 -28.96 3.02
C LYS A 3 -10.57 -28.75 1.93
N LYS A 4 -10.78 -27.86 0.95
CA LYS A 4 -9.94 -27.82 -0.27
C LYS A 4 -8.59 -27.08 -0.14
N ASN A 5 -8.37 -26.19 0.83
CA ASN A 5 -7.14 -25.39 0.90
C ASN A 5 -6.12 -25.78 2.00
N TYR A 6 -6.37 -26.84 2.78
CA TYR A 6 -5.48 -27.20 3.89
C TYR A 6 -4.20 -27.92 3.44
N PHE A 7 -4.23 -28.66 2.34
CA PHE A 7 -3.09 -29.48 1.90
C PHE A 7 -1.96 -28.61 1.30
N LEU A 8 -2.30 -27.71 0.38
CA LEU A 8 -1.33 -26.73 -0.15
C LEU A 8 -0.76 -25.84 0.96
N LYS A 9 -1.60 -25.35 1.88
CA LYS A 9 -1.13 -24.56 3.04
C LYS A 9 -0.12 -25.33 3.91
N LYS A 10 -0.32 -26.64 4.13
CA LYS A 10 0.61 -27.49 4.90
C LYS A 10 1.93 -27.74 4.17
N ILE A 11 1.90 -27.99 2.86
CA ILE A 11 3.13 -28.17 2.05
C ILE A 11 3.94 -26.87 2.06
N TRP A 12 3.28 -25.73 1.83
CA TRP A 12 3.95 -24.44 1.86
C TRP A 12 4.54 -24.12 3.23
N LEU A 13 3.79 -24.37 4.31
CA LEU A 13 4.30 -24.20 5.67
C LEU A 13 5.53 -25.09 5.92
N PHE A 14 5.51 -26.33 5.44
CA PHE A 14 6.63 -27.26 5.56
C PHE A 14 7.87 -26.81 4.77
N VAL A 15 7.69 -26.40 3.51
CA VAL A 15 8.76 -25.86 2.66
C VAL A 15 9.33 -24.58 3.27
N PHE A 16 8.47 -23.69 3.75
CA PHE A 16 8.90 -22.44 4.39
C PHE A 16 9.69 -22.70 5.68
N THR A 17 9.18 -23.59 6.54
CA THR A 17 9.84 -23.93 7.82
C THR A 17 11.18 -24.65 7.60
N SER A 18 11.25 -25.56 6.64
CA SER A 18 12.49 -26.28 6.31
C SER A 18 13.56 -25.36 5.74
N LEU A 19 13.18 -24.43 4.85
CA LEU A 19 14.08 -23.39 4.34
C LEU A 19 14.56 -22.47 5.47
N PHE A 20 13.67 -22.06 6.37
CA PHE A 20 14.00 -21.20 7.50
C PHE A 20 15.03 -21.85 8.46
N LEU A 21 14.84 -23.13 8.80
CA LEU A 21 15.76 -23.88 9.66
C LEU A 21 17.16 -24.06 9.04
N ALA A 22 17.29 -23.97 7.72
CA ALA A 22 18.57 -24.06 7.03
C ALA A 22 19.34 -22.73 6.98
N LEU A 23 18.69 -21.58 7.20
CA LEU A 23 19.29 -20.24 7.05
C LEU A 23 20.53 -19.98 7.93
N PRO A 24 20.61 -20.43 9.20
CA PRO A 24 21.78 -20.20 10.05
C PRO A 24 23.07 -20.83 9.51
N THR A 25 22.98 -21.77 8.55
CA THR A 25 24.17 -22.41 7.95
C THR A 25 24.88 -21.54 6.92
N PHE A 26 24.30 -20.39 6.53
CA PHE A 26 24.79 -19.53 5.45
C PHE A 26 25.52 -18.24 5.92
N GLY A 27 25.71 -18.04 7.24
CA GLY A 27 26.53 -16.95 7.78
C GLY A 27 25.86 -16.17 8.93
N GLN A 28 26.54 -15.11 9.40
CA GLN A 28 26.02 -14.24 10.46
C GLN A 28 24.77 -13.49 9.96
N GLY A 29 23.70 -13.55 10.75
CA GLY A 29 22.47 -12.81 10.51
C GLY A 29 22.62 -11.34 10.88
N VAL A 30 22.26 -10.43 9.97
CA VAL A 30 22.08 -9.01 10.26
C VAL A 30 20.60 -8.70 10.25
N PHE A 31 20.11 -8.10 11.33
CA PHE A 31 18.73 -7.64 11.44
C PHE A 31 18.63 -6.14 11.12
N SER A 32 17.58 -5.76 10.41
CA SER A 32 17.17 -4.38 10.24
C SER A 32 15.65 -4.33 10.19
N GLY A 33 15.04 -3.37 10.87
CA GLY A 33 13.59 -3.26 10.83
C GLY A 33 13.07 -1.93 11.35
N TYR A 34 11.76 -1.87 11.47
CA TYR A 34 11.07 -0.81 12.18
C TYR A 34 9.84 -1.40 12.88
N ALA A 35 9.43 -0.73 13.94
CA ALA A 35 8.19 -1.04 14.64
C ALA A 35 7.49 0.26 15.03
N GLY A 36 6.20 0.19 15.28
CA GLY A 36 5.46 1.36 15.71
C GLY A 36 4.07 1.05 16.20
N ALA A 37 3.43 2.10 16.70
CA ALA A 37 2.04 2.10 17.08
C ALA A 37 1.38 3.41 16.65
N ALA A 38 0.11 3.34 16.31
CA ALA A 38 -0.72 4.48 15.98
C ALA A 38 -2.07 4.38 16.71
N GLY A 39 -2.57 5.50 17.21
CA GLY A 39 -3.90 5.64 17.78
C GLY A 39 -4.74 6.57 16.92
N SER A 40 -6.01 6.23 16.73
CA SER A 40 -7.00 7.06 16.06
C SER A 40 -8.17 7.37 16.98
N LEU A 41 -8.59 8.61 17.04
CA LEU A 41 -9.83 9.07 17.67
C LEU A 41 -10.71 9.69 16.60
N GLN A 42 -11.94 9.23 16.48
CA GLN A 42 -12.92 9.75 15.53
C GLN A 42 -14.32 9.71 16.14
N ASN A 43 -15.23 10.53 15.63
CA ASN A 43 -16.63 10.42 16.03
C ASN A 43 -17.27 9.18 15.40
N GLY A 44 -18.10 8.49 16.18
CA GLY A 44 -18.82 7.30 15.71
C GLY A 44 -20.15 7.68 15.06
N THR A 45 -20.67 6.80 14.21
CA THR A 45 -22.05 6.89 13.70
C THR A 45 -23.03 6.22 14.67
N GLY A 46 -24.19 6.83 14.91
CA GLY A 46 -25.24 6.29 15.79
C GLY A 46 -25.05 6.57 17.29
N GLU A 47 -25.38 5.61 18.18
CA GLU A 47 -25.27 5.78 19.65
C GLU A 47 -23.83 6.00 20.17
N LYS A 48 -22.82 5.83 19.32
CA LYS A 48 -21.41 5.89 19.70
C LYS A 48 -20.86 7.29 19.50
N LYS A 49 -20.72 8.05 20.58
CA LYS A 49 -20.20 9.43 20.52
C LYS A 49 -18.73 9.51 20.09
N VAL A 50 -17.89 8.51 20.42
CA VAL A 50 -16.46 8.48 20.07
C VAL A 50 -16.01 7.03 19.82
N VAL A 51 -15.18 6.84 18.79
CA VAL A 51 -14.49 5.59 18.44
C VAL A 51 -12.99 5.81 18.60
N ALA A 52 -12.34 4.92 19.34
CA ALA A 52 -10.91 4.93 19.57
C ALA A 52 -10.32 3.60 19.12
N ASN A 53 -9.30 3.61 18.27
CA ASN A 53 -8.60 2.40 17.84
C ASN A 53 -7.10 2.56 18.06
N LEU A 54 -6.43 1.44 18.32
CA LEU A 54 -4.97 1.36 18.39
C LEU A 54 -4.49 0.31 17.37
N ASP A 55 -3.54 0.73 16.57
CA ASP A 55 -2.84 -0.11 15.60
C ASP A 55 -1.38 -0.24 16.05
N ALA A 56 -0.83 -1.45 15.97
CA ALA A 56 0.60 -1.69 16.12
C ALA A 56 1.12 -2.40 14.87
N PHE A 57 2.37 -2.17 14.53
CA PHE A 57 2.99 -2.80 13.37
C PHE A 57 4.47 -3.10 13.61
N PHE A 58 4.95 -4.10 12.89
CA PHE A 58 6.33 -4.52 12.87
C PHE A 58 6.71 -4.89 11.45
N ALA A 59 7.90 -4.48 11.01
CA ALA A 59 8.54 -5.04 9.84
C ALA A 59 10.01 -5.30 10.14
N GLY A 60 10.47 -6.50 9.81
CA GLY A 60 11.83 -6.92 10.02
C GLY A 60 12.39 -7.62 8.81
N GLN A 61 13.68 -7.42 8.57
CA GLN A 61 14.48 -8.13 7.59
C GLN A 61 15.70 -8.74 8.27
N PHE A 62 15.92 -10.03 8.02
CA PHE A 62 17.09 -10.78 8.42
C PHE A 62 17.89 -11.13 7.17
N ASN A 63 19.12 -10.64 7.09
CA ASN A 63 20.05 -10.97 6.01
C ASN A 63 21.06 -12.01 6.51
N PHE A 64 21.15 -13.14 5.83
CA PHE A 64 22.12 -14.20 6.12
C PHE A 64 23.19 -14.17 5.03
N GLY A 65 24.31 -13.51 5.35
CA GLY A 65 25.33 -13.16 4.36
C GLY A 65 24.77 -12.26 3.25
N SER A 66 25.32 -12.40 2.05
CA SER A 66 24.85 -11.70 0.84
C SER A 66 23.86 -12.53 0.00
N ILE A 67 23.47 -13.71 0.48
CA ILE A 67 22.72 -14.70 -0.31
C ILE A 67 21.25 -14.69 0.07
N PHE A 68 20.92 -14.90 1.35
CA PHE A 68 19.53 -15.07 1.76
C PHE A 68 19.00 -13.87 2.53
N GLN A 69 17.76 -13.49 2.24
CA GLN A 69 17.03 -12.44 2.92
C GLN A 69 15.66 -12.98 3.33
N PHE A 70 15.38 -12.96 4.63
CA PHE A 70 14.06 -13.26 5.16
C PHE A 70 13.41 -11.97 5.63
N ARG A 71 12.15 -11.74 5.27
CA ARG A 71 11.40 -10.55 5.63
C ARG A 71 10.02 -10.92 6.14
N THR A 72 9.58 -10.20 7.16
CA THR A 72 8.25 -10.35 7.74
C THR A 72 7.67 -8.98 8.07
N VAL A 73 6.37 -8.82 7.82
CA VAL A 73 5.59 -7.65 8.19
C VAL A 73 4.32 -8.15 8.87
N ALA A 74 4.03 -7.58 10.04
CA ALA A 74 2.84 -7.92 10.81
C ALA A 74 2.20 -6.66 11.37
N SER A 75 0.87 -6.70 11.49
CA SER A 75 0.09 -5.65 12.11
C SER A 75 -0.92 -6.22 13.10
N LEU A 76 -1.28 -5.39 14.07
CA LEU A 76 -2.32 -5.64 15.05
C LEU A 76 -3.23 -4.43 15.06
N LYS A 77 -4.54 -4.65 14.94
CA LYS A 77 -5.57 -3.60 15.01
C LYS A 77 -6.54 -3.94 16.12
N THR A 78 -6.66 -3.07 17.13
CA THR A 78 -7.72 -3.20 18.13
C THR A 78 -9.06 -2.81 17.51
N LEU A 79 -10.13 -3.42 17.98
CA LEU A 79 -11.46 -2.87 17.79
C LEU A 79 -11.66 -1.64 18.68
N ASN A 80 -12.87 -1.06 18.62
CA ASN A 80 -13.21 0.16 19.31
C ASN A 80 -12.99 0.05 20.83
N LEU A 81 -11.99 0.76 21.33
CA LEU A 81 -11.57 0.81 22.73
C LEU A 81 -12.58 1.52 23.63
N THR A 82 -13.47 2.37 23.10
CA THR A 82 -14.44 3.10 23.95
C THR A 82 -15.54 2.22 24.54
N LYS A 83 -15.64 0.96 24.09
CA LYS A 83 -16.62 -0.02 24.60
C LYS A 83 -16.17 -0.80 25.83
N GLN A 84 -14.87 -0.81 26.13
CA GLN A 84 -14.28 -1.73 27.10
C GLN A 84 -13.45 -0.94 28.12
N PHE A 85 -13.67 -1.22 29.40
CA PHE A 85 -12.96 -0.55 30.49
C PHE A 85 -11.46 -0.89 30.43
N LEU A 86 -10.60 -0.03 30.98
CA LEU A 86 -9.12 -0.08 30.95
C LEU A 86 -8.45 -1.41 31.40
N PHE A 87 -9.22 -2.43 31.78
CA PHE A 87 -8.75 -3.72 32.32
C PHE A 87 -9.51 -4.94 31.79
N THR A 88 -10.30 -4.82 30.72
CA THR A 88 -10.99 -5.96 30.08
C THR A 88 -10.28 -6.37 28.79
N ASP A 89 -10.39 -7.64 28.42
CA ASP A 89 -9.85 -8.15 27.15
C ASP A 89 -10.39 -7.36 25.96
N ILE A 90 -9.48 -6.87 25.12
CA ILE A 90 -9.80 -6.09 23.93
C ILE A 90 -9.75 -7.00 22.70
N GLU A 91 -10.86 -7.05 21.97
CA GLU A 91 -10.89 -7.73 20.68
C GLU A 91 -9.90 -7.06 19.71
N SER A 92 -9.01 -7.87 19.12
CA SER A 92 -7.99 -7.40 18.20
C SER A 92 -7.84 -8.36 17.02
N LEU A 93 -7.49 -7.78 15.88
CA LEU A 93 -7.20 -8.49 14.64
C LEU A 93 -5.69 -8.46 14.43
N VAL A 94 -5.08 -9.64 14.42
CA VAL A 94 -3.66 -9.82 14.07
C VAL A 94 -3.58 -10.22 12.60
N SER A 95 -2.76 -9.51 11.83
CA SER A 95 -2.47 -9.84 10.44
C SER A 95 -0.98 -10.08 10.23
N ILE A 96 -0.65 -11.11 9.47
CA ILE A 96 0.66 -11.23 8.83
C ILE A 96 0.48 -10.60 7.45
N ASP A 97 1.05 -9.42 7.27
CA ASP A 97 0.88 -8.62 6.07
C ASP A 97 1.87 -9.03 4.98
N GLU A 98 3.09 -9.45 5.34
CA GLU A 98 4.06 -10.01 4.41
C GLU A 98 4.91 -11.07 5.11
N ILE A 99 5.21 -12.15 4.40
CA ILE A 99 6.32 -13.04 4.70
C ILE A 99 7.03 -13.36 3.39
N SER A 100 8.34 -13.17 3.33
CA SER A 100 9.11 -13.44 2.13
C SER A 100 10.50 -13.97 2.43
N LEU A 101 10.98 -14.84 1.54
CA LEU A 101 12.32 -15.39 1.56
C LEU A 101 12.91 -15.21 0.16
N ALA A 102 13.99 -14.46 0.06
CA ALA A 102 14.71 -14.20 -1.17
C ALA A 102 16.11 -14.80 -1.14
N ALA A 103 16.55 -15.31 -2.28
CA ALA A 103 17.91 -15.76 -2.55
C ALA A 103 18.52 -14.89 -3.64
N THR A 104 19.76 -14.46 -3.44
CA THR A 104 20.51 -13.56 -4.33
C THR A 104 21.74 -14.26 -4.88
N PHE A 105 21.95 -14.17 -6.19
CA PHE A 105 23.13 -14.69 -6.88
C PHE A 105 23.61 -13.72 -7.96
N HIS A 106 24.90 -13.79 -8.28
CA HIS A 106 25.55 -12.87 -9.21
C HIS A 106 26.03 -13.63 -10.44
N GLY A 107 25.79 -13.08 -11.62
CA GLY A 107 26.20 -13.65 -12.91
C GLY A 107 26.60 -12.54 -13.88
N GLY A 108 27.89 -12.37 -14.14
CA GLY A 108 28.39 -11.26 -14.95
C GLY A 108 27.96 -9.90 -14.37
N ASP A 109 27.36 -9.06 -15.21
CA ASP A 109 26.82 -7.73 -14.85
C ASP A 109 25.37 -7.77 -14.30
N LEU A 110 24.90 -8.95 -13.89
CA LEU A 110 23.55 -9.13 -13.38
C LEU A 110 23.57 -9.63 -11.93
N THR A 111 22.72 -9.02 -11.11
CA THR A 111 22.30 -9.56 -9.82
C THR A 111 20.91 -10.18 -10.01
N HIS A 112 20.77 -11.44 -9.64
CA HIS A 112 19.52 -12.16 -9.72
C HIS A 112 18.95 -12.38 -8.33
N HIS A 113 17.63 -12.20 -8.20
CA HIS A 113 16.89 -12.47 -6.98
C HIS A 113 15.75 -13.44 -7.29
N ILE A 114 15.65 -14.53 -6.54
CA ILE A 114 14.47 -15.41 -6.54
C ILE A 114 13.82 -15.27 -5.19
N ALA A 115 12.53 -14.97 -5.13
CA ALA A 115 11.82 -14.91 -3.85
C ALA A 115 10.58 -15.80 -3.83
N LEU A 116 10.33 -16.40 -2.67
CA LEU A 116 9.06 -16.99 -2.29
C LEU A 116 8.37 -16.02 -1.33
N PHE A 117 7.07 -15.77 -1.53
CA PHE A 117 6.37 -14.79 -0.74
C PHE A 117 4.91 -15.19 -0.44
N GLY A 118 4.39 -14.60 0.63
CA GLY A 118 3.00 -14.61 1.03
C GLY A 118 2.59 -13.26 1.63
N GLY A 119 1.39 -12.77 1.35
CA GLY A 119 0.92 -11.45 1.78
C GLY A 119 1.10 -10.38 0.70
N GLU A 120 1.40 -9.15 1.09
CA GLU A 120 1.56 -7.97 0.21
C GLU A 120 3.03 -7.80 -0.19
N TYR A 121 3.52 -8.70 -1.02
CA TYR A 121 4.89 -8.65 -1.53
C TYR A 121 4.99 -7.72 -2.74
N GLU A 122 5.74 -6.62 -2.60
CA GLU A 122 6.08 -5.69 -3.69
C GLU A 122 4.87 -5.29 -4.55
N SER A 123 3.76 -4.95 -3.91
CA SER A 123 2.50 -4.73 -4.62
C SER A 123 2.63 -3.75 -5.80
N ILE A 124 1.93 -4.07 -6.89
CA ILE A 124 1.93 -3.28 -8.13
C ILE A 124 1.40 -1.86 -7.86
N GLY A 125 2.05 -0.85 -8.44
CA GLY A 125 1.71 0.54 -8.17
C GLY A 125 2.10 0.96 -6.75
N SER A 126 3.23 0.48 -6.25
CA SER A 126 3.93 1.01 -5.07
C SER A 126 5.37 1.30 -5.45
N ASP A 127 6.10 2.04 -4.62
CA ASP A 127 7.55 2.26 -4.79
C ASP A 127 8.40 1.23 -4.02
N VAL A 128 7.78 0.21 -3.42
CA VAL A 128 8.47 -0.80 -2.60
C VAL A 128 9.53 -1.57 -3.38
N PHE A 129 9.27 -1.87 -4.66
CA PHE A 129 10.25 -2.54 -5.53
C PHE A 129 11.49 -1.67 -5.76
N LEU A 130 11.28 -0.37 -6.01
CA LEU A 130 12.35 0.61 -6.16
C LEU A 130 13.20 0.70 -4.89
N GLN A 131 12.54 0.79 -3.73
CA GLN A 131 13.22 0.84 -2.43
C GLN A 131 14.06 -0.43 -2.18
N ARG A 132 13.52 -1.63 -2.47
CA ARG A 132 14.19 -2.91 -2.22
C ARG A 132 15.39 -3.16 -3.13
N HIS A 133 15.24 -2.93 -4.44
CA HIS A 133 16.29 -3.30 -5.40
C HIS A 133 17.32 -2.20 -5.68
N PHE A 134 16.95 -0.93 -5.45
CA PHE A 134 17.85 0.21 -5.66
C PHE A 134 18.22 0.96 -4.39
N GLY A 135 17.61 0.66 -3.24
CA GLY A 135 17.95 1.29 -1.96
C GLY A 135 17.61 2.78 -1.90
N ILE A 136 16.66 3.24 -2.72
CA ILE A 136 16.24 4.65 -2.72
C ILE A 136 15.24 4.94 -1.60
N ALA A 137 15.19 6.20 -1.17
CA ALA A 137 14.12 6.67 -0.30
C ALA A 137 12.75 6.57 -1.02
N PRO A 138 11.64 6.42 -0.26
CA PRO A 138 10.30 6.46 -0.81
C PRO A 138 10.06 7.72 -1.66
N ILE A 139 9.37 7.55 -2.78
CA ILE A 139 8.93 8.62 -3.69
C ILE A 139 7.42 8.89 -3.59
N ALA A 140 6.71 8.09 -2.79
CA ALA A 140 5.27 8.18 -2.55
C ALA A 140 4.79 9.59 -2.17
N SER A 141 3.50 9.86 -2.42
CA SER A 141 2.85 11.10 -2.04
C SER A 141 2.55 11.16 -0.53
N ARG A 142 2.52 12.37 0.02
CA ARG A 142 2.11 12.62 1.41
C ARG A 142 0.64 12.30 1.66
N ILE A 143 -0.24 12.54 0.68
CA ILE A 143 -1.68 12.26 0.83
C ILE A 143 -1.96 10.75 0.92
N THR A 144 -1.10 9.96 0.29
CA THR A 144 -1.07 8.49 0.29
C THR A 144 -0.27 7.93 1.48
N GLY A 145 0.18 8.77 2.41
CA GLY A 145 1.00 8.33 3.54
C GLY A 145 0.20 7.51 4.56
N THR A 146 0.56 6.24 4.75
CA THR A 146 0.11 5.46 5.91
C THR A 146 1.01 5.76 7.11
N TRP A 147 0.43 5.72 8.30
CA TRP A 147 1.20 5.80 9.55
C TRP A 147 1.48 4.41 10.12
N LYS A 148 1.14 3.39 9.34
CA LYS A 148 1.42 1.98 9.53
C LYS A 148 2.55 1.61 8.58
N GLY A 149 3.68 1.19 9.15
CA GLY A 149 4.76 0.52 8.43
C GLY A 149 5.28 1.18 7.16
N LEU A 150 5.70 0.37 6.17
CA LEU A 150 6.45 0.82 4.99
C LEU A 150 5.74 1.97 4.33
N MET A 151 6.47 3.08 4.23
CA MET A 151 6.00 4.27 3.56
C MET A 151 5.72 3.96 2.08
N GLY A 152 4.50 4.31 1.66
CA GLY A 152 4.00 4.16 0.30
C GLY A 152 2.72 3.34 0.30
N SER A 153 1.56 3.98 0.36
CA SER A 153 0.33 3.22 0.22
C SER A 153 0.25 2.66 -1.20
N VAL A 154 0.04 1.37 -1.30
CA VAL A 154 -0.34 0.71 -2.53
C VAL A 154 -1.77 1.12 -2.83
N MET A 155 -2.04 1.74 -3.98
CA MET A 155 -3.44 2.05 -4.36
C MET A 155 -4.32 0.80 -4.47
N TYR A 156 -3.69 -0.34 -4.75
CA TYR A 156 -4.37 -1.62 -4.91
C TYR A 156 -3.54 -2.76 -4.28
N PRO A 157 -3.55 -2.90 -2.94
CA PRO A 157 -2.83 -3.98 -2.28
C PRO A 157 -3.44 -5.32 -2.66
N ARG A 158 -2.59 -6.29 -3.03
CA ARG A 158 -3.00 -7.67 -3.30
C ARG A 158 -2.30 -8.60 -2.31
N LYS A 159 -3.08 -9.26 -1.46
CA LYS A 159 -2.58 -10.38 -0.65
C LYS A 159 -2.49 -11.62 -1.55
N ASN A 160 -1.27 -12.07 -1.80
CA ASN A 160 -0.99 -13.16 -2.73
C ASN A 160 0.05 -14.14 -2.13
N MET A 161 0.19 -15.31 -2.75
CA MET A 161 1.25 -16.27 -2.44
C MET A 161 1.87 -16.75 -3.73
N GLY A 162 3.19 -16.72 -3.84
CA GLY A 162 3.85 -17.08 -5.09
C GLY A 162 5.35 -16.98 -5.07
N LEU A 163 5.89 -16.88 -6.29
CA LEU A 163 7.30 -16.76 -6.58
C LEU A 163 7.57 -15.54 -7.47
N SER A 164 8.70 -14.89 -7.24
CA SER A 164 9.23 -13.85 -8.11
C SER A 164 10.65 -14.18 -8.56
N TYR A 165 10.99 -13.68 -9.73
CA TYR A 165 12.35 -13.67 -10.24
C TYR A 165 12.67 -12.27 -10.76
N THR A 166 13.66 -11.63 -10.15
CA THR A 166 14.13 -10.30 -10.52
C THR A 166 15.56 -10.36 -11.05
N MET A 167 15.80 -9.73 -12.19
CA MET A 167 17.12 -9.45 -12.74
C MET A 167 17.40 -7.96 -12.58
N ARG A 168 18.44 -7.63 -11.82
CA ARG A 168 18.95 -6.27 -11.65
C ARG A 168 20.25 -6.13 -12.44
N PHE A 169 20.34 -5.10 -13.26
CA PHE A 169 21.53 -4.81 -14.07
C PHE A 169 22.57 -4.04 -13.23
N SER A 170 23.82 -3.99 -13.69
CA SER A 170 24.86 -3.10 -13.12
C SER A 170 24.47 -1.62 -13.22
N GLN A 171 23.74 -1.25 -14.28
CA GLN A 171 23.02 0.04 -14.36
C GLN A 171 21.72 -0.05 -13.55
N PRO A 172 21.18 1.07 -13.01
CA PRO A 172 20.05 1.04 -12.08
C PRO A 172 18.71 0.76 -12.80
N HIS A 173 18.61 -0.44 -13.36
CA HIS A 173 17.45 -1.02 -14.03
C HIS A 173 17.20 -2.41 -13.45
N ALA A 174 15.94 -2.81 -13.45
CA ALA A 174 15.54 -4.15 -13.06
C ALA A 174 14.31 -4.60 -13.85
N VAL A 175 14.26 -5.88 -14.16
CA VAL A 175 13.10 -6.57 -14.73
C VAL A 175 12.71 -7.68 -13.79
N SER A 176 11.43 -7.84 -13.51
CA SER A 176 10.93 -8.90 -12.66
C SER A 176 9.72 -9.59 -13.26
N THR A 177 9.62 -10.88 -13.00
CA THR A 177 8.47 -11.71 -13.35
C THR A 177 7.90 -12.34 -12.09
N TYR A 178 6.58 -12.34 -11.98
CA TYR A 178 5.86 -12.89 -10.83
C TYR A 178 4.87 -13.95 -11.30
N MET A 179 4.76 -15.03 -10.52
CA MET A 179 3.70 -16.02 -10.65
C MET A 179 3.11 -16.26 -9.27
N TYR A 180 1.81 -16.00 -9.10
CA TYR A 180 1.18 -16.10 -7.78
C TYR A 180 -0.30 -16.44 -7.85
N LEU A 181 -0.77 -16.97 -6.74
CA LEU A 181 -2.17 -17.24 -6.47
C LEU A 181 -2.71 -16.17 -5.50
N ASN A 182 -3.89 -15.67 -5.78
CA ASN A 182 -4.69 -14.87 -4.85
C ASN A 182 -6.14 -15.36 -4.84
N GLN A 183 -6.90 -14.90 -3.84
CA GLN A 183 -8.31 -15.19 -3.70
C GLN A 183 -9.07 -13.88 -3.88
N ALA A 184 -9.75 -13.71 -5.01
CA ALA A 184 -10.79 -12.71 -5.15
C ALA A 184 -12.07 -13.25 -4.49
N VAL A 185 -12.98 -12.36 -4.07
CA VAL A 185 -14.18 -12.59 -3.23
C VAL A 185 -14.80 -13.99 -3.34
N ASP A 186 -14.92 -14.56 -4.56
CA ASP A 186 -15.46 -15.90 -4.78
C ASP A 186 -14.59 -16.88 -5.59
N LEU A 187 -13.45 -16.44 -6.17
CA LEU A 187 -12.64 -17.25 -7.09
C LEU A 187 -11.15 -17.22 -6.76
N SER A 188 -10.51 -18.38 -6.89
CA SER A 188 -9.05 -18.46 -6.93
C SER A 188 -8.56 -17.98 -8.27
N GLN A 189 -7.46 -17.25 -8.27
CA GLN A 189 -6.94 -16.55 -9.42
C GLN A 189 -5.44 -16.85 -9.56
N LEU A 190 -5.04 -17.28 -10.75
CA LEU A 190 -3.63 -17.43 -11.12
C LEU A 190 -3.19 -16.18 -11.87
N ASN A 191 -2.08 -15.58 -11.43
CA ASN A 191 -1.58 -14.34 -11.99
C ASN A 191 -0.17 -14.51 -12.52
N PHE A 192 0.10 -13.78 -13.60
CA PHE A 192 1.42 -13.64 -14.18
C PHE A 192 1.69 -12.17 -14.46
N ASP A 193 2.72 -11.61 -13.83
CA ASP A 193 3.06 -10.21 -13.97
C ASP A 193 4.48 -10.05 -14.49
N LEU A 194 4.66 -9.05 -15.38
CA LEU A 194 5.95 -8.54 -15.80
C LEU A 194 6.10 -7.12 -15.24
N ARG A 195 7.27 -6.84 -14.69
CA ARG A 195 7.62 -5.55 -14.10
C ARG A 195 8.94 -5.04 -14.65
N TYR A 196 9.01 -3.73 -14.87
CA TYR A 196 10.22 -3.01 -15.19
C TYR A 196 10.35 -1.81 -14.28
N ALA A 197 11.55 -1.59 -13.74
CA ALA A 197 11.86 -0.38 -13.00
C ALA A 197 13.24 0.17 -13.37
N GLY A 198 13.41 1.48 -13.25
CA GLY A 198 14.69 2.14 -13.53
C GLY A 198 14.83 3.50 -12.89
N LEU A 199 16.08 3.84 -12.56
CA LEU A 199 16.50 5.15 -12.09
C LEU A 199 17.28 5.86 -13.18
N PHE A 200 16.69 6.93 -13.71
CA PHE A 200 17.30 7.82 -14.68
C PHE A 200 17.65 9.14 -14.02
N LYS A 201 18.51 9.92 -14.68
CA LYS A 201 18.94 11.24 -14.19
C LYS A 201 17.76 12.17 -13.83
N TYR A 202 16.67 12.09 -14.59
CA TYR A 202 15.49 12.97 -14.45
C TYR A 202 14.18 12.21 -14.21
N ALA A 203 14.23 10.89 -14.03
CA ALA A 203 13.03 10.08 -13.88
C ALA A 203 13.30 8.85 -13.01
N THR A 204 12.40 8.56 -12.09
CA THR A 204 12.30 7.26 -11.42
C THR A 204 11.03 6.60 -11.94
N ILE A 205 11.12 5.37 -12.44
CA ILE A 205 10.00 4.68 -13.09
C ILE A 205 9.88 3.27 -12.54
N ASP A 206 8.65 2.86 -12.26
CA ASP A 206 8.26 1.49 -11.92
C ASP A 206 6.94 1.19 -12.62
N LEU A 207 6.93 0.16 -13.47
CA LEU A 207 5.79 -0.23 -14.30
C LEU A 207 5.58 -1.72 -14.17
N ALA A 208 4.34 -2.14 -13.95
CA ALA A 208 3.96 -3.55 -13.98
C ALA A 208 2.68 -3.75 -14.76
N ALA A 209 2.61 -4.86 -15.48
CA ALA A 209 1.41 -5.33 -16.16
C ALA A 209 1.33 -6.84 -16.09
N GLY A 210 0.13 -7.38 -16.09
CA GLY A 210 -0.06 -8.81 -15.96
C GLY A 210 -1.44 -9.31 -16.36
N LEU A 211 -1.54 -10.62 -16.28
CA LEU A 211 -2.74 -11.39 -16.56
C LEU A 211 -3.25 -11.96 -15.25
N ASN A 212 -4.57 -11.95 -15.12
CA ASN A 212 -5.31 -12.61 -14.07
C ASN A 212 -6.23 -13.64 -14.72
N ILE A 213 -6.09 -14.90 -14.28
CA ILE A 213 -6.82 -16.05 -14.80
C ILE A 213 -7.64 -16.62 -13.63
N PRO A 214 -8.89 -16.16 -13.45
CA PRO A 214 -9.81 -16.76 -12.49
C PRO A 214 -10.13 -18.19 -12.92
N PHE A 215 -10.13 -19.10 -11.95
CA PHE A 215 -10.44 -20.49 -12.22
C PHE A 215 -11.39 -21.09 -11.18
N GLU A 216 -12.25 -21.96 -11.70
CA GLU A 216 -13.25 -22.73 -10.98
C GLU A 216 -12.93 -24.23 -11.04
N ASN A 217 -13.55 -24.99 -10.15
CA ASN A 217 -13.44 -26.46 -10.15
C ASN A 217 -14.82 -27.14 -10.18
N GLN A 218 -15.85 -26.38 -10.51
CA GLN A 218 -17.23 -26.83 -10.68
C GLN A 218 -17.85 -26.07 -11.85
N GLU A 219 -18.57 -26.80 -12.68
CA GLU A 219 -19.42 -26.26 -13.74
C GLU A 219 -20.73 -25.70 -13.16
N SER A 220 -21.45 -24.90 -13.96
CA SER A 220 -22.73 -24.28 -13.55
C SER A 220 -23.82 -25.31 -13.23
N ASN A 221 -23.68 -26.54 -13.73
CA ASN A 221 -24.57 -27.68 -13.47
C ASN A 221 -24.18 -28.51 -12.23
N GLY A 222 -23.10 -28.14 -11.53
CA GLY A 222 -22.58 -28.84 -10.34
C GLY A 222 -21.56 -29.94 -10.63
N ASP A 223 -21.23 -30.22 -11.90
CA ASP A 223 -20.21 -31.20 -12.26
C ASP A 223 -18.82 -30.72 -11.84
N LYS A 224 -18.04 -31.61 -11.23
CA LYS A 224 -16.67 -31.30 -10.81
C LYS A 224 -15.74 -31.36 -12.02
N VAL A 225 -15.04 -30.27 -12.28
CA VAL A 225 -14.03 -30.15 -13.33
C VAL A 225 -12.66 -29.85 -12.70
N ILE A 226 -11.59 -30.22 -13.40
CA ILE A 226 -10.22 -30.04 -12.90
C ILE A 226 -9.86 -28.55 -12.87
N LEU A 227 -10.17 -27.83 -13.95
CA LEU A 227 -9.93 -26.41 -14.11
C LEU A 227 -10.93 -25.85 -15.11
N LEU A 228 -11.67 -24.82 -14.72
CA LEU A 228 -12.57 -24.09 -15.61
C LEU A 228 -12.15 -22.62 -15.61
N VAL A 229 -11.81 -22.10 -16.79
CA VAL A 229 -11.44 -20.70 -17.01
C VAL A 229 -12.47 -20.10 -17.96
N ARG A 230 -13.24 -19.13 -17.46
CA ARG A 230 -14.32 -18.47 -18.23
C ARG A 230 -13.86 -17.22 -18.95
N HIS A 231 -12.95 -16.48 -18.32
CA HIS A 231 -12.42 -15.22 -18.84
C HIS A 231 -10.98 -15.02 -18.38
N VAL A 232 -10.30 -14.08 -19.03
CA VAL A 232 -8.97 -13.60 -18.65
C VAL A 232 -9.07 -12.10 -18.47
N ASP A 233 -8.58 -11.61 -17.35
CA ASP A 233 -8.50 -10.19 -17.04
C ASP A 233 -7.04 -9.72 -17.18
N MET A 234 -6.84 -8.49 -17.63
CA MET A 234 -5.54 -7.81 -17.59
C MET A 234 -5.54 -6.72 -16.51
N HIS A 235 -4.39 -6.49 -15.92
CA HIS A 235 -4.15 -5.34 -15.05
C HIS A 235 -2.80 -4.70 -15.36
N ALA A 236 -2.70 -3.40 -15.09
CA ALA A 236 -1.47 -2.65 -15.24
C ALA A 236 -1.43 -1.49 -14.25
N SER A 237 -0.28 -1.16 -13.72
CA SER A 237 -0.10 0.04 -12.90
C SER A 237 1.34 0.51 -12.97
N GLY A 238 1.55 1.78 -12.70
CA GLY A 238 2.88 2.37 -12.64
C GLY A 238 2.98 3.47 -11.61
N THR A 239 4.20 3.65 -11.12
CA THR A 239 4.62 4.75 -10.24
C THR A 239 5.80 5.44 -10.90
N MET A 240 5.72 6.76 -11.06
CA MET A 240 6.75 7.56 -11.72
C MET A 240 7.00 8.86 -10.96
N LEU A 241 8.26 9.27 -10.91
CA LEU A 241 8.67 10.59 -10.43
C LEU A 241 9.59 11.24 -11.45
N PHE A 242 9.12 12.31 -12.11
CA PHE A 242 9.91 13.13 -13.02
C PHE A 242 10.49 14.33 -12.27
N LYS A 243 11.77 14.61 -12.45
CA LYS A 243 12.48 15.72 -11.82
C LYS A 243 13.05 16.64 -12.89
N THR A 244 12.64 17.91 -12.89
CA THR A 244 13.16 18.90 -13.85
C THR A 244 14.14 19.89 -13.22
N GLY A 245 14.43 19.75 -11.93
CA GLY A 245 15.37 20.58 -11.19
C GLY A 245 15.18 20.44 -9.69
N ARG A 246 15.61 21.46 -8.93
CA ARG A 246 15.41 21.52 -7.48
C ARG A 246 13.96 21.88 -7.09
N TYR A 247 13.31 22.72 -7.90
CA TYR A 247 12.07 23.39 -7.50
C TYR A 247 10.80 22.73 -8.01
N PHE A 248 10.91 21.77 -8.94
CA PHE A 248 9.76 21.11 -9.53
C PHE A 248 9.99 19.62 -9.74
N SER A 249 8.99 18.83 -9.37
CA SER A 249 8.88 17.43 -9.77
C SER A 249 7.44 17.07 -10.04
N LEU A 250 7.21 16.00 -10.81
CA LEU A 250 5.89 15.47 -11.10
C LEU A 250 5.84 14.01 -10.65
N PHE A 251 5.02 13.73 -9.65
CA PHE A 251 4.71 12.38 -9.22
C PHE A 251 3.43 11.90 -9.91
N LEU A 252 3.51 10.73 -10.53
CA LEU A 252 2.40 10.06 -11.17
C LEU A 252 2.29 8.65 -10.63
N GLN A 253 1.08 8.23 -10.29
CA GLN A 253 0.77 6.84 -9.99
C GLN A 253 -0.56 6.53 -10.65
N ALA A 254 -0.62 5.56 -11.55
CA ALA A 254 -1.84 5.30 -12.31
C ALA A 254 -1.89 3.86 -12.79
N GLY A 255 -3.10 3.35 -12.98
CA GLY A 255 -3.30 1.99 -13.44
C GLY A 255 -4.75 1.62 -13.71
N ILE A 256 -4.90 0.38 -14.17
CA ILE A 256 -6.15 -0.31 -14.44
C ILE A 256 -6.11 -1.61 -13.64
N ASN A 257 -7.06 -1.77 -12.71
CA ASN A 257 -7.15 -2.94 -11.84
C ASN A 257 -7.70 -4.16 -12.58
N ARG A 258 -8.57 -3.93 -13.57
CA ARG A 258 -9.21 -4.98 -14.36
C ARG A 258 -9.61 -4.48 -15.75
N LEU A 259 -9.15 -5.21 -16.76
CA LEU A 259 -9.55 -5.11 -18.16
C LEU A 259 -9.99 -6.50 -18.62
N ARG A 260 -11.28 -6.72 -18.84
CA ARG A 260 -11.85 -8.03 -19.10
C ARG A 260 -11.94 -8.33 -20.60
N PHE A 261 -11.31 -9.41 -21.05
CA PHE A 261 -11.50 -9.91 -22.42
C PHE A 261 -12.72 -10.81 -22.51
N ASN A 262 -13.48 -10.67 -23.60
CA ASN A 262 -14.75 -11.37 -23.82
C ASN A 262 -15.72 -11.21 -22.63
N PRO A 263 -16.12 -9.96 -22.29
CA PRO A 263 -17.09 -9.73 -21.23
C PRO A 263 -18.42 -10.42 -21.56
N GLU A 264 -19.11 -10.89 -20.52
CA GLU A 264 -20.48 -11.41 -20.65
C GLU A 264 -21.44 -10.31 -21.13
N GLU A 265 -22.60 -10.72 -21.64
CA GLU A 265 -23.60 -9.80 -22.18
C GLU A 265 -24.04 -8.78 -21.11
N GLY A 266 -23.83 -7.49 -21.39
CA GLY A 266 -24.10 -6.39 -20.45
C GLY A 266 -22.91 -5.94 -19.60
N ASP A 267 -21.80 -6.69 -19.58
CA ASP A 267 -20.55 -6.29 -18.93
C ASP A 267 -19.66 -5.48 -19.90
N LYS A 268 -18.83 -4.59 -19.35
CA LYS A 268 -17.92 -3.75 -20.14
C LYS A 268 -16.49 -4.28 -20.05
N MET A 269 -15.76 -4.19 -21.17
CA MET A 269 -14.33 -4.51 -21.21
C MET A 269 -13.53 -3.70 -20.18
N LEU A 270 -13.87 -2.42 -20.00
CA LEU A 270 -13.30 -1.52 -19.01
C LEU A 270 -14.41 -0.74 -18.32
N LYS A 271 -14.39 -0.73 -16.98
CA LYS A 271 -15.24 0.15 -16.16
C LYS A 271 -14.40 1.29 -15.61
N LEU A 272 -14.98 2.48 -15.49
CA LEU A 272 -14.26 3.64 -14.94
C LEU A 272 -13.91 3.47 -13.46
N GLU A 273 -14.63 2.60 -12.73
CA GLU A 273 -14.29 2.19 -11.35
C GLU A 273 -12.98 1.39 -11.27
N ASP A 274 -12.58 0.72 -12.37
CA ASP A 274 -11.37 -0.09 -12.44
C ASP A 274 -10.13 0.76 -12.77
N VAL A 275 -10.28 2.06 -13.03
CA VAL A 275 -9.18 2.99 -13.32
C VAL A 275 -8.82 3.79 -12.08
N HIS A 276 -7.54 3.78 -11.68
CA HIS A 276 -7.04 4.62 -10.59
C HIS A 276 -5.90 5.51 -11.04
N PHE A 277 -5.79 6.68 -10.44
CA PHE A 277 -4.67 7.57 -10.65
C PHE A 277 -4.46 8.59 -9.52
N LEU A 278 -3.25 9.09 -9.45
CA LEU A 278 -2.79 10.24 -8.68
C LEU A 278 -1.80 11.01 -9.57
N PHE A 279 -2.18 12.24 -9.88
CA PHE A 279 -1.35 13.20 -10.60
C PHE A 279 -0.96 14.30 -9.62
N GLU A 280 0.33 14.50 -9.39
CA GLU A 280 0.82 15.40 -8.36
C GLU A 280 2.08 16.17 -8.80
N PRO A 281 1.94 17.39 -9.34
CA PRO A 281 3.04 18.32 -9.43
C PRO A 281 3.42 18.78 -8.01
N ARG A 282 4.72 18.75 -7.74
CA ARG A 282 5.35 19.16 -6.49
C ARG A 282 6.25 20.34 -6.75
N PHE A 283 6.14 21.34 -5.90
CA PHE A 283 6.92 22.56 -5.94
C PHE A 283 7.68 22.72 -4.63
N ASP A 284 8.98 22.96 -4.71
CA ASP A 284 9.81 23.35 -3.57
C ASP A 284 10.23 24.81 -3.78
N PHE A 285 9.93 25.70 -2.84
CA PHE A 285 10.34 27.11 -2.88
C PHE A 285 11.43 27.42 -1.82
N GLY A 286 12.06 26.38 -1.25
CA GLY A 286 13.08 26.46 -0.22
C GLY A 286 12.53 26.72 1.18
N ALA A 287 11.65 27.72 1.33
CA ALA A 287 11.00 28.01 2.62
C ALA A 287 9.75 27.17 2.87
N ILE A 288 9.11 26.71 1.79
CA ILE A 288 7.84 26.00 1.80
C ILE A 288 7.77 25.10 0.56
N SER A 289 7.10 23.96 0.71
CA SER A 289 6.80 23.02 -0.36
C SER A 289 5.30 22.92 -0.56
N MET A 290 4.89 22.68 -1.81
CA MET A 290 3.50 22.52 -2.19
C MET A 290 3.31 21.32 -3.13
N ASP A 291 2.39 20.42 -2.78
CA ASP A 291 1.98 19.30 -3.63
C ASP A 291 0.51 19.48 -4.04
N ILE A 292 0.23 19.40 -5.34
CA ILE A 292 -1.13 19.60 -5.89
C ILE A 292 -1.65 18.29 -6.47
N SER A 293 -2.40 17.52 -5.72
CA SER A 293 -2.85 16.20 -6.13
C SER A 293 -4.22 16.26 -6.81
N LEU A 294 -4.38 15.60 -7.95
CA LEU A 294 -5.68 15.15 -8.46
C LEU A 294 -5.70 13.63 -8.41
N PHE A 295 -6.76 13.05 -7.85
CA PHE A 295 -6.81 11.61 -7.62
C PHE A 295 -8.17 10.97 -7.94
N ASN A 296 -8.10 9.71 -8.36
CA ASN A 296 -9.19 8.74 -8.39
C ASN A 296 -8.64 7.43 -7.81
N MET A 297 -9.09 7.06 -6.62
CA MET A 297 -8.60 5.92 -5.85
C MET A 297 -9.69 4.85 -5.71
N PRO A 298 -9.35 3.57 -5.57
CA PRO A 298 -10.32 2.56 -5.18
C PRO A 298 -10.94 2.88 -3.80
N LYS A 299 -12.23 2.60 -3.59
CA LYS A 299 -12.89 2.85 -2.29
C LYS A 299 -12.23 2.09 -1.13
N THR A 300 -11.78 0.87 -1.38
CA THR A 300 -11.06 0.05 -0.39
C THR A 300 -9.75 0.71 0.06
N PHE A 301 -9.14 1.53 -0.79
CA PHE A 301 -7.93 2.27 -0.44
C PHE A 301 -8.24 3.45 0.48
N THR A 302 -9.30 4.20 0.19
CA THR A 302 -9.65 5.39 0.98
C THR A 302 -10.02 5.05 2.42
N GLU A 303 -10.59 3.86 2.66
CA GLU A 303 -10.91 3.37 4.02
C GLU A 303 -9.68 3.21 4.93
N ASP A 304 -8.50 2.98 4.36
CA ASP A 304 -7.26 2.75 5.11
C ASP A 304 -6.34 3.99 5.16
N THR A 305 -6.72 5.10 4.51
CA THR A 305 -5.95 6.35 4.50
C THR A 305 -6.56 7.43 5.38
N PHE A 306 -5.71 8.25 6.03
CA PHE A 306 -6.20 9.30 6.91
C PHE A 306 -6.67 10.56 6.15
N PHE A 307 -5.98 10.94 5.08
CA PHE A 307 -6.18 12.23 4.39
C PHE A 307 -7.21 12.21 3.25
N ILE A 308 -7.74 11.02 2.90
CA ILE A 308 -8.69 10.82 1.81
C ILE A 308 -9.86 9.98 2.29
N ASP A 309 -11.04 10.60 2.41
CA ASP A 309 -12.27 9.89 2.79
C ASP A 309 -13.09 9.40 1.59
N TYR A 310 -12.87 10.01 0.42
CA TYR A 310 -13.66 9.74 -0.78
C TYR A 310 -12.75 9.52 -2.00
N PRO A 311 -13.14 8.64 -2.93
CA PRO A 311 -12.26 8.10 -3.96
C PRO A 311 -11.82 9.14 -5.00
N PHE A 312 -12.62 10.18 -5.28
CA PHE A 312 -12.32 11.16 -6.31
C PHE A 312 -12.23 12.58 -5.73
N GLY A 313 -11.15 13.29 -6.04
CA GLY A 313 -10.95 14.64 -5.54
C GLY A 313 -9.63 15.30 -5.92
N PHE A 314 -9.42 16.46 -5.30
CA PHE A 314 -8.22 17.28 -5.37
C PHE A 314 -7.66 17.48 -3.97
N ASN A 315 -6.35 17.62 -3.86
CA ASN A 315 -5.69 17.97 -2.60
C ASN A 315 -4.58 18.98 -2.84
N LEU A 316 -4.44 19.89 -1.89
CA LEU A 316 -3.30 20.80 -1.79
C LEU A 316 -2.60 20.52 -0.46
N ALA A 317 -1.39 19.98 -0.53
CA ALA A 317 -0.51 19.89 0.63
C ALA A 317 0.42 21.10 0.64
N ILE A 318 0.46 21.83 1.76
CA ILE A 318 1.42 22.92 1.99
C ILE A 318 2.19 22.58 3.25
N TYR A 319 3.52 22.52 3.14
CA TYR A 319 4.32 22.05 4.26
C TYR A 319 5.74 22.62 4.23
N LYS A 320 6.42 22.48 5.37
CA LYS A 320 7.83 22.79 5.52
C LYS A 320 8.51 21.62 6.19
N GLU A 321 9.53 21.10 5.52
CA GLU A 321 10.42 20.08 6.03
C GLU A 321 11.64 20.72 6.69
N ASN A 322 12.35 19.92 7.49
CA ASN A 322 13.66 20.27 8.04
C ASN A 322 13.67 21.57 8.86
N ILE A 323 12.58 21.85 9.58
CA ILE A 323 12.55 22.91 10.57
C ILE A 323 13.44 22.46 11.73
N SER A 324 14.57 23.12 11.97
CA SER A 324 15.46 22.78 13.06
C SER A 324 15.19 23.65 14.28
N VAL A 325 14.86 23.03 15.42
CA VAL A 325 14.80 23.71 16.73
C VAL A 325 15.65 22.91 17.72
N GLY A 326 16.78 23.49 18.13
CA GLY A 326 17.78 22.78 18.93
C GLY A 326 18.39 21.59 18.16
N SER A 327 18.38 20.41 18.77
CA SER A 327 18.84 19.15 18.15
C SER A 327 17.76 18.40 17.38
N SER A 328 16.51 18.90 17.39
CA SER A 328 15.37 18.21 16.80
C SER A 328 15.01 18.80 15.44
N VAL A 329 14.63 17.92 14.52
CA VAL A 329 14.16 18.26 13.18
C VAL A 329 12.67 17.95 13.09
N PHE A 330 11.91 18.92 12.56
CA PHE A 330 10.46 18.88 12.47
C PHE A 330 9.99 19.06 11.04
N THR A 331 8.86 18.44 10.72
CA THR A 331 8.07 18.71 9.52
C THR A 331 6.67 19.13 9.97
N ALA A 332 6.15 20.20 9.40
CA ALA A 332 4.80 20.67 9.69
C ALA A 332 4.10 21.15 8.43
N GLY A 333 2.79 20.96 8.37
CA GLY A 333 2.01 21.39 7.22
C GLY A 333 0.53 21.11 7.37
N SER A 334 -0.19 21.24 6.27
CA SER A 334 -1.60 20.89 6.17
C SER A 334 -1.96 20.35 4.80
N HIS A 335 -2.95 19.50 4.79
CA HIS A 335 -3.69 19.10 3.59
C HIS A 335 -5.01 19.87 3.53
N ILE A 336 -5.37 20.33 2.34
CA ILE A 336 -6.71 20.83 2.00
C ILE A 336 -7.24 19.92 0.89
N THR A 337 -8.17 19.03 1.24
CA THR A 337 -8.70 18.01 0.33
C THR A 337 -10.14 18.32 -0.02
N LEU A 338 -10.43 18.46 -1.31
CA LEU A 338 -11.78 18.61 -1.86
C LEU A 338 -12.16 17.31 -2.56
N SER A 339 -13.16 16.60 -2.06
CA SER A 339 -13.59 15.33 -2.65
C SER A 339 -15.10 15.26 -2.84
N VAL A 340 -15.52 14.34 -3.71
CA VAL A 340 -16.94 14.12 -3.99
C VAL A 340 -17.45 12.90 -3.22
N ILE A 341 -18.45 13.12 -2.37
CA ILE A 341 -19.03 12.12 -1.46
C ILE A 341 -19.65 10.98 -2.27
N ASP A 342 -19.25 9.75 -1.99
CA ASP A 342 -19.76 8.50 -2.56
C ASP A 342 -19.78 8.40 -4.10
N LYS A 343 -19.12 9.34 -4.79
CA LYS A 343 -19.02 9.38 -6.25
C LYS A 343 -17.59 9.12 -6.68
N ASP A 344 -17.48 8.39 -7.79
CA ASP A 344 -16.24 8.08 -8.50
C ASP A 344 -16.31 8.64 -9.93
N LEU A 345 -15.24 8.43 -10.71
CA LEU A 345 -15.17 8.85 -12.11
C LEU A 345 -16.37 8.36 -12.96
N ALA A 346 -16.97 7.22 -12.62
CA ALA A 346 -18.11 6.66 -13.34
C ALA A 346 -19.43 7.40 -13.08
N THR A 347 -19.53 8.10 -11.94
CA THR A 347 -20.78 8.65 -11.40
C THR A 347 -20.78 10.19 -11.26
N LEU A 348 -19.76 10.89 -11.81
CA LEU A 348 -19.55 12.35 -11.74
C LEU A 348 -20.59 13.25 -12.46
N LYS A 349 -21.82 12.78 -12.69
CA LYS A 349 -22.88 13.62 -13.30
C LYS A 349 -23.69 14.34 -12.23
N GLY A 350 -23.94 15.65 -12.46
CA GLY A 350 -24.84 16.45 -11.62
C GLY A 350 -24.36 16.61 -10.18
N ILE A 351 -23.12 17.04 -9.97
CA ILE A 351 -22.56 17.31 -8.64
C ILE A 351 -23.28 18.49 -8.01
N LYS A 352 -23.90 18.27 -6.85
CA LYS A 352 -24.45 19.33 -6.00
C LYS A 352 -23.41 19.70 -4.95
N PHE A 353 -23.52 20.91 -4.41
CA PHE A 353 -22.65 21.33 -3.29
C PHE A 353 -22.79 20.42 -2.06
N SER A 354 -23.97 19.81 -1.86
CA SER A 354 -24.20 18.79 -0.83
C SER A 354 -23.36 17.51 -1.01
N ASP A 355 -22.86 17.27 -2.22
CA ASP A 355 -22.10 16.06 -2.56
C ASP A 355 -20.59 16.29 -2.42
N VAL A 356 -20.17 17.41 -1.82
CA VAL A 356 -18.79 17.84 -1.74
C VAL A 356 -18.35 17.85 -0.27
N SER A 357 -17.17 17.30 -0.02
CA SER A 357 -16.47 17.37 1.26
C SER A 357 -15.23 18.25 1.09
N LEU A 358 -14.99 19.15 2.06
CA LEU A 358 -13.78 19.97 2.13
C LEU A 358 -13.07 19.69 3.45
N MET A 359 -12.05 18.86 3.40
CA MET A 359 -11.28 18.46 4.56
C MET A 359 -10.07 19.38 4.75
N PHE A 360 -9.87 19.83 5.98
CA PHE A 360 -8.63 20.44 6.43
C PHE A 360 -7.93 19.49 7.39
N SER A 361 -6.67 19.14 7.08
CA SER A 361 -5.90 18.18 7.89
C SER A 361 -4.50 18.70 8.22
N PRO A 362 -4.32 19.45 9.32
CA PRO A 362 -3.00 19.86 9.77
C PRO A 362 -2.23 18.64 10.30
N PHE A 363 -0.92 18.61 10.05
CA PHE A 363 -0.03 17.56 10.51
C PHE A 363 1.30 18.09 11.02
N PHE A 364 1.93 17.28 11.85
CA PHE A 364 3.22 17.55 12.48
C PHE A 364 4.00 16.25 12.66
N GLU A 365 5.28 16.26 12.28
CA GLU A 365 6.20 15.15 12.45
C GLU A 365 7.46 15.65 13.19
N VAL A 366 7.91 14.89 14.17
CA VAL A 366 9.13 15.20 14.94
C VAL A 366 10.02 13.98 15.08
N GLY A 367 11.30 14.14 14.76
CA GLY A 367 12.32 13.14 15.08
C GLY A 367 12.60 13.12 16.58
N LEU A 368 12.37 11.97 17.22
CA LEU A 368 12.63 11.73 18.65
C LEU A 368 13.51 10.48 18.80
N SER A 369 14.72 10.65 19.33
CA SER A 369 15.72 9.59 19.46
C SER A 369 15.94 8.80 18.16
N ARG A 370 15.50 7.54 18.08
CA ARG A 370 15.63 6.64 16.91
C ARG A 370 14.35 6.51 16.09
N GLY A 371 13.38 7.39 16.33
CA GLY A 371 12.05 7.30 15.74
C GLY A 371 11.47 8.64 15.33
N VAL A 372 10.26 8.57 14.78
CA VAL A 372 9.47 9.71 14.32
C VAL A 372 8.08 9.61 14.94
N LEU A 373 7.70 10.67 15.66
CA LEU A 373 6.32 10.88 16.13
C LEU A 373 5.57 11.70 15.07
N LYS A 374 4.39 11.24 14.69
CA LYS A 374 3.48 11.87 13.73
C LYS A 374 2.15 12.16 14.41
N ILE A 375 1.63 13.36 14.20
CA ILE A 375 0.35 13.83 14.73
C ILE A 375 -0.38 14.54 13.60
N ALA A 376 -1.68 14.34 13.49
CA ALA A 376 -2.52 15.05 12.54
C ALA A 376 -3.96 15.08 13.04
N GLY A 377 -4.60 16.22 12.78
CA GLY A 377 -6.03 16.37 12.89
C GLY A 377 -6.66 16.34 11.51
N LYS A 378 -7.95 16.05 11.44
CA LYS A 378 -8.77 16.20 10.24
C LYS A 378 -10.14 16.72 10.66
N ILE A 379 -10.65 17.69 9.92
CA ILE A 379 -12.00 18.24 10.07
C ILE A 379 -12.60 18.46 8.68
N ASP A 380 -13.86 18.04 8.48
CA ASP A 380 -14.64 18.42 7.31
C ASP A 380 -15.32 19.77 7.56
N LEU A 381 -14.90 20.78 6.82
CA LEU A 381 -15.36 22.17 6.95
C LEU A 381 -16.80 22.38 6.46
N LEU A 382 -17.29 21.56 5.53
CA LEU A 382 -18.65 21.68 4.98
C LEU A 382 -19.68 20.91 5.82
N GLN A 383 -19.23 19.96 6.64
CA GLN A 383 -20.10 19.12 7.47
C GLN A 383 -20.08 19.49 8.97
N ILE A 384 -19.43 20.59 9.38
CA ILE A 384 -19.28 21.03 10.79
C ILE A 384 -20.63 21.18 11.52
N VAL A 385 -21.68 21.59 10.79
CA VAL A 385 -23.01 21.89 11.37
C VAL A 385 -23.89 20.64 11.47
N SER A 386 -23.47 19.50 10.91
CA SER A 386 -24.19 18.24 11.05
C SER A 386 -23.93 17.61 12.43
N GLU A 387 -24.89 16.83 12.96
CA GLU A 387 -24.71 16.06 14.21
C GLU A 387 -23.57 15.02 14.14
N HIS A 388 -22.94 14.87 12.96
CA HIS A 388 -21.84 13.99 12.65
C HIS A 388 -20.56 14.82 12.50
N GLN A 389 -20.09 15.43 13.59
CA GLN A 389 -18.81 16.14 13.58
C GLN A 389 -17.72 15.19 13.09
N ASN A 390 -17.17 15.36 11.89
CA ASN A 390 -16.09 14.50 11.37
C ASN A 390 -14.72 15.02 11.83
N ILE A 391 -14.53 15.14 13.14
CA ILE A 391 -13.23 15.44 13.74
C ILE A 391 -12.51 14.11 13.95
N CYS A 392 -11.35 13.97 13.32
CA CYS A 392 -10.47 12.83 13.52
C CYS A 392 -9.10 13.31 14.00
N LEU A 393 -8.53 12.60 14.97
CA LEU A 393 -7.17 12.81 15.43
C LEU A 393 -6.41 11.49 15.29
N ASN A 394 -5.28 11.52 14.62
CA ASN A 394 -4.33 10.43 14.62
C ASN A 394 -3.05 10.85 15.33
N ILE A 395 -2.47 9.91 16.07
CA ILE A 395 -1.10 9.98 16.61
C ILE A 395 -0.39 8.67 16.29
N GLY A 396 0.87 8.72 15.87
CA GLY A 396 1.64 7.51 15.60
C GLY A 396 3.12 7.70 15.86
N TYR A 397 3.78 6.65 16.34
CA TYR A 397 5.21 6.64 16.58
C TYR A 397 5.85 5.44 15.89
N THR A 398 6.90 5.69 15.10
CA THR A 398 7.67 4.67 14.40
C THR A 398 9.12 4.73 14.84
N VAL A 399 9.74 3.60 15.16
CA VAL A 399 11.14 3.50 15.57
C VAL A 399 11.89 2.54 14.64
N GLN A 400 13.14 2.89 14.31
CA GLN A 400 14.04 2.01 13.59
C GLN A 400 14.73 1.05 14.57
N LEU A 401 14.79 -0.24 14.19
CA LEU A 401 15.33 -1.34 15.00
C LEU A 401 16.67 -1.84 14.48
#